data_AF-A0A956HD94-F1
#
_entry.id   AF-A0A956HD94-F1
#
_cell.length_a   1.000
_cell.length_b   1.000
_cell.length_c   1.000
_cell.angle_alpha   90.00
_cell.angle_beta   90.00
_cell.angle_gamma   90.00
#
_symmetry.space_group_name_H-M   'P 1'
#
loop_
_entity.id
_entity.type
_entity.pdbx_description
1 polymer ?
#
loop_
_entity_poly.entity_id
_entity_poly.type
_entity_poly.pdbx_seq_one_letter_code
_entity_poly.pdbx_strand_id
1 'polypeptide(L)'
;AGQETRVGGLMQRASAEDDERAPLVALTDRLAGRFVLAVLSLAVIGGVAWALVAPDRAFTVVVSLLVVTCPCALGLATPVALAVARGQAAAAGILFRSTAAIERLAGIDRVCFDKTGTLTEGQLRVATVAGQVPPGLIGRLAAVSVHPVSRAVARFDPPAGRPLATDVQEVPGVGVRGVVDGH
;
A
#
# COMPACT_ATOMS: atom_id res chain seq x y z
N ALA A 1 -21.41 -19.38 -0.91
CA ALA A 1 -20.30 -19.98 -0.14
C ALA A 1 -19.03 -19.13 -0.16
N GLY A 2 -18.43 -18.78 -1.31
CA GLY A 2 -17.12 -18.08 -1.35
C GLY A 2 -17.09 -16.67 -0.73
N GLN A 3 -18.07 -15.81 -1.04
CA GLN A 3 -18.10 -14.41 -0.60
C GLN A 3 -18.51 -14.22 0.88
N GLU A 4 -19.22 -15.18 1.47
CA GLU A 4 -19.66 -15.12 2.88
C GLU A 4 -18.57 -15.57 3.86
N THR A 5 -17.43 -16.06 3.37
CA THR A 5 -16.29 -16.39 4.23
C THR A 5 -15.57 -15.13 4.69
N ARG A 6 -14.89 -15.19 5.85
CA ARG A 6 -14.02 -14.10 6.33
C ARG A 6 -12.97 -13.70 5.30
N VAL A 7 -12.43 -14.68 4.56
CA VAL A 7 -11.44 -14.45 3.49
C VAL A 7 -12.08 -13.77 2.28
N GLY A 8 -13.28 -14.21 1.89
CA GLY A 8 -14.06 -13.58 0.81
C GLY A 8 -14.36 -12.12 1.10
N GLY A 9 -14.79 -11.80 2.33
CA GLY A 9 -15.01 -10.43 2.77
C GLY A 9 -13.74 -9.56 2.79
N LEU A 10 -12.59 -10.12 3.18
CA LEU A 10 -11.30 -9.42 3.15
C LEU A 10 -10.82 -9.15 1.71
N MET A 11 -10.93 -10.14 0.83
CA MET A 11 -10.55 -9.98 -0.57
C MET A 11 -11.44 -8.97 -1.28
N GLN A 12 -12.75 -8.98 -1.02
CA GLN A 12 -13.68 -8.03 -1.62
C GLN A 12 -13.38 -6.58 -1.21
N ARG A 13 -13.01 -6.35 0.06
CA ARG A 13 -12.60 -5.04 0.56
C ARG A 13 -11.27 -4.58 -0.05
N ALA A 14 -10.28 -5.47 -0.12
CA ALA A 14 -8.99 -5.16 -0.73
C ALA A 14 -9.12 -4.84 -2.22
N SER A 15 -9.98 -5.55 -2.95
CA SER A 15 -10.18 -5.37 -4.39
C SER A 15 -10.87 -4.04 -4.73
N ALA A 16 -11.72 -3.51 -3.84
CA ALA A 16 -12.45 -2.28 -4.07
C ALA A 16 -11.57 -1.02 -4.01
N GLU A 17 -10.37 -1.10 -3.43
CA GLU A 17 -9.48 0.05 -3.21
C GLU A 17 -8.42 0.24 -4.32
N ASP A 18 -8.22 -0.76 -5.19
CA ASP A 18 -7.10 -0.76 -6.15
C ASP A 18 -7.33 0.13 -7.39
N ASP A 19 -8.57 0.53 -7.70
CA ASP A 19 -8.92 1.19 -8.98
C ASP A 19 -9.09 2.73 -8.90
N GLU A 20 -8.67 3.35 -7.79
CA GLU A 20 -8.81 4.80 -7.62
C GLU A 20 -7.72 5.60 -8.36
N ARG A 21 -8.17 6.45 -9.29
CA ARG A 21 -7.34 7.52 -9.87
C ARG A 21 -7.14 8.64 -8.84
N ALA A 22 -5.97 9.28 -8.92
CA ALA A 22 -5.61 10.42 -8.08
C ALA A 22 -6.66 11.56 -8.21
N PRO A 23 -7.27 12.05 -7.10
CA PRO A 23 -8.24 13.14 -7.12
C PRO A 23 -7.76 14.39 -7.87
N LEU A 24 -6.46 14.72 -7.79
CA LEU A 24 -5.86 15.84 -8.50
C LEU A 24 -5.94 15.68 -10.03
N VAL A 25 -5.83 14.46 -10.55
CA VAL A 25 -6.03 14.19 -11.99
C VAL A 25 -7.47 14.52 -12.38
N ALA A 26 -8.45 14.10 -11.57
CA ALA A 26 -9.85 14.41 -11.83
C ALA A 26 -10.20 15.91 -11.64
N LEU A 27 -9.45 16.64 -10.82
CA LEU A 27 -9.57 18.10 -10.71
C LEU A 27 -9.02 18.79 -11.95
N THR A 28 -7.84 18.38 -12.43
CA THR A 28 -7.21 18.90 -13.65
C THR A 28 -8.10 18.68 -14.87
N ASP A 29 -8.71 17.50 -15.00
CA ASP A 29 -9.66 17.20 -16.09
C ASP A 29 -10.90 18.11 -16.05
N ARG A 30 -11.44 18.38 -14.85
CA ARG A 30 -12.59 19.29 -14.67
C ARG A 30 -12.22 20.74 -15.01
N LEU A 31 -11.03 21.18 -14.63
CA LEU A 31 -10.49 22.50 -14.99
C LEU A 31 -10.29 22.63 -16.50
N ALA A 32 -9.72 21.60 -17.14
CA ALA A 32 -9.56 21.55 -18.59
C ALA A 32 -10.92 21.65 -19.32
N GLY A 33 -11.95 20.93 -18.84
CA GLY A 33 -13.30 21.03 -19.40
C GLY A 33 -13.90 22.44 -19.32
N ARG A 34 -13.76 23.12 -18.18
CA ARG A 34 -14.22 24.51 -18.02
C ARG A 34 -13.43 25.47 -18.90
N PHE A 35 -12.12 25.27 -19.01
CA PHE A 35 -11.24 26.07 -19.86
C PHE A 35 -11.64 25.95 -21.34
N VAL A 36 -11.88 24.73 -21.83
CA VAL A 36 -12.35 24.49 -23.21
C VAL A 36 -13.68 25.21 -23.46
N LEU A 37 -14.63 25.13 -22.53
CA LEU A 37 -15.91 25.84 -22.66
C LEU A 37 -15.73 27.36 -22.74
N ALA A 38 -14.85 27.92 -21.91
CA ALA A 38 -14.54 29.35 -21.93
C ALA A 38 -13.90 29.78 -23.26
N VAL A 39 -12.93 29.01 -23.77
CA VAL A 39 -12.26 29.26 -25.05
C VAL A 39 -13.25 29.20 -26.23
N LEU A 40 -14.12 28.19 -26.26
CA LEU A 40 -15.16 28.07 -27.29
C LEU A 40 -16.13 29.25 -27.25
N SER A 41 -16.53 29.67 -26.05
CA SER A 41 -17.39 30.85 -25.88
C SER A 41 -16.71 32.12 -26.40
N LEU A 42 -15.43 32.30 -26.07
CA LEU A 42 -14.63 33.44 -26.54
C LEU A 42 -14.44 33.41 -28.06
N ALA A 43 -14.26 32.23 -28.65
CA ALA A 43 -14.14 32.04 -30.09
C ALA A 43 -15.43 32.43 -30.82
N VAL A 44 -16.59 32.04 -30.29
CA VAL A 44 -17.90 32.45 -30.85
C VAL A 44 -18.06 33.97 -30.75
N ILE A 45 -17.79 34.56 -29.59
CA ILE A 45 -17.90 36.02 -29.37
C ILE A 45 -16.97 36.79 -30.32
N GLY A 46 -15.70 36.39 -30.40
CA GLY A 46 -14.72 37.01 -31.30
C GLY A 46 -15.11 36.86 -32.77
N GLY A 47 -15.62 35.68 -33.16
CA GLY A 47 -16.12 35.43 -34.51
C GLY A 47 -17.30 36.31 -34.88
N VAL A 48 -18.29 36.46 -33.99
CA VAL A 48 -19.45 37.34 -34.21
C VAL A 48 -19.03 38.80 -34.28
N ALA A 49 -18.16 39.26 -33.37
CA ALA A 49 -17.69 40.65 -33.36
C ALA A 49 -16.95 41.01 -34.65
N TRP A 50 -16.08 40.12 -35.15
CA TRP A 50 -15.37 40.35 -36.41
C TRP A 50 -16.27 40.18 -37.63
N ALA A 51 -17.27 39.31 -37.59
CA ALA A 51 -18.24 39.18 -38.69
C ALA A 51 -19.02 40.49 -38.93
N LEU A 52 -19.25 41.28 -37.88
CA LEU A 52 -19.95 42.58 -37.98
C LEU A 52 -19.06 43.73 -38.48
N VAL A 53 -17.74 43.67 -38.25
CA VAL A 53 -16.80 44.76 -38.59
C VAL A 53 -16.01 44.46 -39.87
N ALA A 54 -15.51 43.24 -40.02
CA ALA A 54 -14.62 42.79 -41.10
C ALA A 54 -14.81 41.27 -41.33
N PRO A 55 -15.83 40.87 -42.10
CA PRO A 55 -16.22 39.46 -42.26
C PRO A 55 -15.13 38.60 -42.91
N ASP A 56 -14.24 39.21 -43.70
CA ASP A 56 -13.07 38.58 -44.30
C ASP A 56 -12.07 38.05 -43.25
N ARG A 57 -12.04 38.64 -42.05
CA ARG A 57 -11.10 38.29 -40.98
C ARG A 57 -11.70 37.39 -39.91
N ALA A 58 -13.02 37.24 -39.84
CA ALA A 58 -13.70 36.51 -38.77
C ALA A 58 -13.23 35.06 -38.66
N PHE A 59 -13.10 34.36 -39.78
CA PHE A 59 -12.63 32.97 -39.81
C PHE A 59 -11.20 32.83 -39.31
N THR A 60 -10.29 33.70 -39.76
CA THR A 60 -8.88 33.70 -39.33
C THR A 60 -8.76 33.93 -37.84
N VAL A 61 -9.51 34.88 -37.26
CA VAL A 61 -9.48 35.18 -35.82
C VAL A 61 -9.93 33.98 -34.98
N VAL A 62 -11.02 33.31 -35.37
CA VAL A 62 -11.54 32.12 -34.67
C VAL A 62 -10.51 30.99 -34.67
N VAL A 63 -9.96 30.66 -35.85
CA VAL A 63 -8.97 29.58 -35.97
C VAL A 63 -7.70 29.90 -35.19
N SER A 64 -7.18 31.13 -35.30
CA SER A 64 -6.01 31.56 -34.53
C SER A 64 -6.24 31.45 -33.02
N LEU A 65 -7.42 31.82 -32.53
CA LEU A 65 -7.74 31.74 -31.10
C LEU A 65 -7.81 30.27 -30.63
N LEU A 66 -8.44 29.38 -31.40
CA LEU A 66 -8.51 27.95 -31.04
C LEU A 66 -7.14 27.27 -31.07
N VAL A 67 -6.29 27.60 -32.05
CA VAL A 67 -4.95 27.03 -32.17
C VAL A 67 -4.05 27.49 -31.03
N VAL A 68 -4.05 28.79 -30.69
CA VAL A 68 -3.16 29.32 -29.66
C VAL A 68 -3.53 28.87 -28.24
N THR A 69 -4.77 28.40 -28.05
CA THR A 69 -5.32 28.06 -26.72
C THR A 69 -5.27 26.58 -26.39
N CYS A 70 -4.62 25.69 -27.16
CA CYS A 70 -4.59 24.26 -26.79
C CYS A 70 -4.07 24.06 -25.34
N PRO A 71 -4.86 23.48 -24.42
CA PRO A 71 -4.44 23.22 -23.05
C PRO A 71 -3.56 21.95 -22.94
N CYS A 72 -2.83 21.61 -23.99
CA CYS A 72 -2.04 20.39 -24.14
C CYS A 72 -1.11 20.12 -22.93
N ALA A 73 -0.46 21.17 -22.40
CA ALA A 73 0.42 21.07 -21.24
C ALA A 73 -0.33 20.82 -19.92
N LEU A 74 -1.53 21.39 -19.77
CA LEU A 74 -2.34 21.28 -18.54
C LEU A 74 -2.76 19.81 -18.30
N GLY A 75 -3.18 19.10 -19.35
CA GLY A 75 -3.63 17.71 -19.25
C GLY A 75 -2.51 16.70 -18.95
N LEU A 76 -1.27 16.99 -19.35
CA LEU A 76 -0.13 16.08 -19.18
C LEU A 76 0.70 16.32 -17.91
N ALA A 77 0.63 17.52 -17.32
CA ALA A 77 1.47 17.87 -16.18
C ALA A 77 1.32 16.90 -15.00
N THR A 78 0.08 16.59 -14.61
CA THR A 78 -0.22 15.72 -13.46
C THR A 78 0.22 14.25 -13.67
N PRO A 79 -0.16 13.56 -14.77
CA PRO A 79 0.25 12.17 -14.96
C PRO A 79 1.78 12.02 -15.10
N VAL A 80 2.46 12.98 -15.73
CA VAL A 80 3.94 12.95 -15.83
C VAL A 80 4.57 13.10 -14.44
N ALA A 81 4.10 14.05 -13.64
CA ALA A 81 4.60 14.25 -12.28
C ALA A 81 4.41 12.99 -11.41
N LEU A 82 3.23 12.36 -11.46
CA LEU A 82 2.93 11.13 -10.71
C LEU A 82 3.75 9.94 -11.19
N ALA A 83 4.00 9.81 -12.49
CA ALA A 83 4.83 8.75 -13.05
C ALA A 83 6.29 8.88 -12.56
N VAL A 84 6.83 10.10 -12.59
CA VAL A 84 8.18 10.39 -12.08
C VAL A 84 8.27 10.13 -10.57
N ALA A 85 7.28 10.59 -9.78
CA ALA A 85 7.24 10.36 -8.34
C ALA A 85 7.20 8.87 -7.99
N ARG A 86 6.38 8.07 -8.70
CA ARG A 86 6.33 6.62 -8.53
C ARG A 86 7.67 5.95 -8.86
N GLY A 87 8.33 6.39 -9.93
CA GLY A 87 9.65 5.89 -10.32
C GLY A 87 10.72 6.17 -9.26
N GLN A 88 10.76 7.39 -8.72
CA GLN A 88 11.69 7.75 -7.65
C GLN A 88 11.40 6.98 -6.35
N ALA A 89 10.13 6.83 -5.97
CA ALA A 89 9.75 6.04 -4.80
C ALA A 89 10.16 4.58 -4.93
N ALA A 90 9.95 3.96 -6.10
CA ALA A 90 10.35 2.59 -6.35
C ALA A 90 11.87 2.40 -6.25
N ALA A 91 12.66 3.36 -6.73
CA ALA A 91 14.12 3.37 -6.56
C ALA A 91 14.56 3.45 -5.09
N ALA A 92 13.72 4.03 -4.21
CA ALA A 92 13.92 4.07 -2.77
C ALA A 92 13.31 2.87 -2.02
N GLY A 93 12.80 1.85 -2.72
CA GLY A 93 12.15 0.68 -2.12
C GLY A 93 10.72 0.92 -1.62
N ILE A 94 10.11 2.05 -1.98
CA ILE A 94 8.73 2.41 -1.61
C ILE A 94 7.81 2.12 -2.80
N LEU A 95 6.93 1.13 -2.64
CA LEU A 95 6.03 0.69 -3.69
C LEU A 95 4.61 1.24 -3.49
N PHE A 96 4.20 2.14 -4.39
CA PHE A 96 2.82 2.61 -4.46
C PHE A 96 1.99 1.72 -5.39
N ARG A 97 0.85 1.21 -4.91
CA ARG A 97 -0.08 0.44 -5.76
C ARG A 97 -0.83 1.34 -6.74
N SER A 98 -1.39 2.44 -6.26
CA SER A 98 -2.13 3.43 -7.06
C SER A 98 -1.48 4.82 -7.01
N THR A 99 -1.78 5.68 -7.99
CA THR A 99 -1.35 7.08 -7.97
C THR A 99 -2.12 7.92 -6.96
N ALA A 100 -3.36 7.53 -6.63
CA ALA A 100 -4.14 8.15 -5.56
C ALA A 100 -3.47 8.01 -4.19
N ALA A 101 -2.73 6.93 -3.95
CA ALA A 101 -1.97 6.75 -2.72
C ALA A 101 -0.84 7.78 -2.55
N ILE A 102 -0.19 8.20 -3.65
CA ILE A 102 0.87 9.22 -3.63
C ILE A 102 0.27 10.58 -3.21
N GLU A 103 -0.89 10.93 -3.76
CA GLU A 103 -1.58 12.17 -3.42
C GLU A 103 -2.10 12.16 -1.98
N ARG A 104 -2.75 11.07 -1.55
CA ARG A 104 -3.22 10.91 -0.17
C ARG A 104 -2.06 11.02 0.82
N LEU A 105 -0.92 10.42 0.50
CA LEU A 105 0.28 10.48 1.34
C LEU A 105 0.78 11.92 1.53
N ALA A 106 0.63 12.80 0.53
CA ALA A 106 1.05 14.20 0.66
C ALA A 106 0.21 14.98 1.70
N GLY A 107 -1.01 14.51 2.01
CA GLY A 107 -1.93 15.16 2.93
C GLY A 107 -2.04 14.52 4.32
N ILE A 108 -1.27 13.47 4.61
CA ILE A 108 -1.39 12.82 5.92
C ILE A 108 -0.69 13.62 7.02
N ASP A 109 -1.32 13.65 8.18
CA ASP A 109 -0.82 14.28 9.42
C ASP A 109 -0.56 13.25 10.53
N ARG A 110 -0.99 11.99 10.33
CA ARG A 110 -0.85 10.90 11.29
C ARG A 110 -0.45 9.61 10.63
N VAL A 111 0.46 8.88 11.28
CA VAL A 111 0.88 7.54 10.90
C VAL A 111 0.60 6.59 12.06
N CYS A 112 -0.22 5.58 11.82
CA CYS A 112 -0.48 4.52 12.77
C CYS A 112 0.31 3.28 12.33
N PHE A 113 1.25 2.83 13.15
CA PHE A 113 2.02 1.63 12.87
C PHE A 113 1.39 0.42 13.54
N ASP A 114 1.26 -0.68 12.81
CA ASP A 114 1.12 -1.98 13.47
C ASP A 114 2.43 -2.31 14.19
N LYS A 115 2.35 -2.98 15.34
CA LYS A 115 3.56 -3.34 16.10
C LYS A 115 4.21 -4.60 15.55
N THR A 116 3.40 -5.63 15.32
CA THR A 116 3.90 -6.99 15.07
C THR A 116 4.22 -7.16 13.58
N GLY A 117 5.49 -7.37 13.22
CA GLY A 117 5.89 -7.52 11.82
C GLY A 117 6.09 -6.20 11.06
N THR A 118 5.81 -5.04 11.67
CA THR A 118 6.13 -3.71 11.12
C THR A 118 7.19 -3.01 11.98
N LEU A 119 6.88 -2.71 13.25
CA LEU A 119 7.89 -2.16 14.18
C LEU A 119 8.81 -3.23 14.78
N THR A 120 8.35 -4.48 14.77
CA THR A 120 9.10 -5.64 15.27
C THR A 120 9.30 -6.65 14.16
N GLU A 121 10.31 -7.51 14.29
CA GLU A 121 10.62 -8.58 13.34
C GLU A 121 9.51 -9.66 13.23
N GLY A 122 8.47 -9.59 14.08
CA GLY A 122 7.39 -10.59 14.12
C GLY A 122 7.83 -11.96 14.65
N GLN A 123 9.05 -12.06 15.18
CA GLN A 123 9.61 -13.30 15.74
C GLN A 123 9.80 -13.16 17.24
N LEU A 124 9.26 -14.12 18.00
CA LEU A 124 9.50 -14.20 19.43
C LEU A 124 10.96 -14.62 19.69
N ARG A 125 11.58 -13.99 20.70
CA ARG A 125 12.93 -14.31 21.17
C ARG A 125 12.92 -14.36 22.69
N VAL A 126 13.67 -15.29 23.25
CA VAL A 126 13.89 -15.36 24.71
C VAL A 126 14.79 -14.19 25.09
N ALA A 127 14.28 -13.28 25.92
CA ALA A 127 15.02 -12.10 26.37
C ALA A 127 15.79 -12.35 27.68
N THR A 128 15.18 -13.11 28.59
CA THR A 128 15.75 -13.45 29.90
C THR A 128 15.36 -14.87 30.27
N VAL A 129 16.23 -15.54 31.01
CA VAL A 129 15.95 -16.82 31.66
C VAL A 129 16.17 -16.63 33.15
N ALA A 130 15.15 -16.98 33.94
CA ALA A 130 15.24 -16.98 35.39
C ALA A 130 15.29 -18.44 35.87
N GLY A 131 16.30 -18.76 36.68
CA GLY A 131 16.54 -20.12 37.18
C GLY A 131 17.63 -20.86 36.41
N GLN A 132 17.97 -22.06 36.89
CA GLN A 132 18.94 -22.94 36.28
C GLN A 132 18.19 -24.12 35.64
N VAL A 133 18.46 -24.35 34.36
CA VAL A 133 17.89 -25.49 33.64
C VAL A 133 19.02 -26.18 32.88
N PRO A 134 19.05 -27.52 32.84
CA PRO A 134 20.07 -28.23 32.07
C PRO A 134 20.07 -27.77 30.61
N PRO A 135 21.25 -27.46 30.02
CA PRO A 135 21.34 -27.11 28.62
C PRO A 135 20.71 -28.18 27.73
N GLY A 136 19.95 -27.76 26.72
CA GLY A 136 19.29 -28.63 25.75
C GLY A 136 17.98 -29.26 26.22
N LEU A 137 17.67 -29.26 27.53
CA LEU A 137 16.46 -29.92 28.05
C LEU A 137 15.18 -29.24 27.57
N ILE A 138 15.08 -27.91 27.77
CA ILE A 138 13.89 -27.16 27.35
C ILE A 138 13.84 -27.10 25.82
N GLY A 139 14.99 -26.95 25.16
CA GLY A 139 15.10 -27.02 23.71
C GLY A 139 14.47 -28.27 23.10
N ARG A 140 14.79 -29.43 23.66
CA ARG A 140 14.28 -30.74 23.21
C ARG A 140 12.79 -30.93 23.46
N LEU A 141 12.24 -30.37 24.54
CA LEU A 141 10.79 -30.32 24.77
C LEU A 141 10.08 -29.29 23.89
N ALA A 142 10.71 -28.16 23.61
CA ALA A 142 10.10 -27.11 22.81
C ALA A 142 10.09 -27.46 21.31
N ALA A 143 11.06 -28.26 20.85
CA ALA A 143 11.21 -28.67 19.46
C ALA A 143 10.06 -29.54 18.91
N VAL A 144 9.25 -30.16 19.78
CA VAL A 144 8.12 -31.01 19.37
C VAL A 144 6.82 -30.22 19.11
N SER A 145 6.77 -28.93 19.47
CA SER A 145 5.58 -28.08 19.34
C SER A 145 5.73 -27.04 18.22
N VAL A 146 4.65 -26.80 17.47
CA VAL A 146 4.61 -25.77 16.41
C VAL A 146 4.29 -24.36 16.93
N HIS A 147 3.95 -24.23 18.22
CA HIS A 147 3.60 -22.95 18.83
C HIS A 147 4.76 -21.91 18.73
N PRO A 148 4.48 -20.63 18.41
CA PRO A 148 5.53 -19.61 18.24
C PRO A 148 6.48 -19.45 19.44
N VAL A 149 5.97 -19.60 20.66
CA VAL A 149 6.78 -19.56 21.90
C VAL A 149 7.74 -20.74 21.94
N SER A 150 7.27 -21.97 21.68
CA SER A 150 8.12 -23.16 21.66
C SER A 150 9.21 -23.07 20.58
N ARG A 151 8.87 -22.52 19.40
CA ARG A 151 9.87 -22.24 18.36
C ARG A 151 10.92 -21.22 18.80
N ALA A 152 10.53 -20.19 19.56
CA ALA A 152 11.49 -19.23 20.10
C ALA A 152 12.42 -19.86 21.14
N VAL A 153 11.88 -20.73 22.00
CA VAL A 153 12.64 -21.46 23.02
C VAL A 153 13.59 -22.48 22.39
N ALA A 154 13.15 -23.27 21.42
CA ALA A 154 13.99 -24.24 20.71
C ALA A 154 15.11 -23.58 19.86
N ARG A 155 14.99 -22.28 19.54
CA ARG A 155 16.08 -21.49 18.92
C ARG A 155 17.06 -20.94 19.95
N PHE A 156 16.55 -20.58 21.13
CA PHE A 156 17.36 -20.07 22.23
C PHE A 156 18.21 -21.17 22.88
N ASP A 157 17.61 -22.35 23.07
CA ASP A 157 18.26 -23.57 23.55
C ASP A 157 18.14 -24.62 22.43
N PRO A 158 19.05 -24.64 21.45
CA PRO A 158 18.99 -25.60 20.36
C PRO A 158 18.94 -27.03 20.90
N PRO A 159 18.08 -27.91 20.37
CA PRO A 159 18.02 -29.30 20.82
C PRO A 159 19.33 -30.01 20.46
N ALA A 160 20.29 -29.97 21.38
CA ALA A 160 21.55 -30.69 21.29
C ALA A 160 21.36 -32.08 21.90
N GLY A 161 21.70 -33.12 21.11
CA GLY A 161 21.47 -34.51 21.49
C GLY A 161 20.07 -35.01 21.14
N ARG A 162 20.03 -36.25 20.63
CA ARG A 162 18.80 -37.05 20.47
C ARG A 162 18.70 -38.07 21.60
N PRO A 163 17.50 -38.51 21.98
CA PRO A 163 16.18 -38.28 21.33
C PRO A 163 15.53 -36.94 21.71
N LEU A 164 14.47 -36.51 21.02
CA LEU A 164 13.62 -35.40 21.48
C LEU A 164 12.74 -35.86 22.68
N ALA A 165 11.85 -34.99 23.16
CA ALA A 165 10.87 -35.37 24.19
C ALA A 165 9.96 -36.52 23.74
N THR A 166 9.65 -37.44 24.66
CA THR A 166 8.68 -38.53 24.51
C THR A 166 7.41 -38.25 25.33
N ASP A 167 6.34 -39.02 25.10
CA ASP A 167 5.03 -38.83 25.77
C ASP A 167 4.52 -37.38 25.73
N VAL A 168 4.63 -36.76 24.56
CA VAL A 168 4.36 -35.33 24.38
C VAL A 168 2.86 -35.06 24.33
N GLN A 169 2.40 -34.10 25.12
CA GLN A 169 1.04 -33.60 25.12
C GLN A 169 1.03 -32.07 25.08
N GLU A 170 0.30 -31.50 24.11
CA GLU A 170 -0.03 -30.08 24.10
C GLU A 170 -1.35 -29.84 24.83
N VAL A 171 -1.33 -29.03 25.87
CA VAL A 171 -2.51 -28.67 26.67
C VAL A 171 -2.89 -27.22 26.34
N PRO A 172 -4.02 -26.97 25.64
CA PRO A 172 -4.44 -25.64 25.26
C PRO A 172 -4.54 -24.69 26.45
N GLY A 173 -3.96 -23.49 26.32
CA GLY A 173 -3.93 -22.48 27.38
C GLY A 173 -2.94 -22.75 28.51
N VAL A 174 -2.21 -23.87 28.50
CA VAL A 174 -1.23 -24.23 29.53
C VAL A 174 0.18 -24.37 28.95
N GLY A 175 0.38 -25.22 27.92
CA GLY A 175 1.69 -25.41 27.31
C GLY A 175 1.93 -26.84 26.81
N VAL A 176 3.20 -27.25 26.81
CA VAL A 176 3.66 -28.55 26.32
C VAL A 176 4.25 -29.33 27.48
N ARG A 177 3.88 -30.61 27.61
CA ARG A 177 4.46 -31.56 28.56
C ARG A 177 5.04 -32.75 27.80
N GLY A 178 6.11 -33.33 28.31
CA GLY A 178 6.75 -34.54 27.77
C GLY A 178 7.93 -34.92 28.65
N VAL A 179 8.59 -36.03 28.30
CA VAL A 179 9.72 -36.59 29.03
C VAL A 179 11.01 -36.45 28.23
N VAL A 180 12.06 -35.89 28.81
CA VAL A 180 13.40 -35.73 28.21
C VAL A 180 14.44 -36.35 29.16
N ASP A 181 15.13 -37.40 28.73
CA ASP A 181 16.12 -38.13 29.56
C ASP A 181 15.58 -38.62 30.92
N GLY A 182 14.28 -38.90 30.99
CA GLY A 182 13.61 -39.33 32.23
C GLY A 182 13.12 -38.18 33.13
N HIS A 183 13.29 -36.92 32.71
CA HIS A 183 12.75 -35.72 33.35
C HIS A 183 11.46 -35.23 32.69
#